data_AF-A0A5B7WSR2-F1
#
_entry.id   AF-A0A5B7WSR2-F1
#
_cell.length_a   1.000
_cell.length_b   1.000
_cell.length_c   1.000
_cell.angle_alpha   90.00
_cell.angle_beta   90.00
_cell.angle_gamma   90.00
#
_symmetry.space_group_name_H-M   'P 1'
#
loop_
_entity.id
_entity.type
_entity.pdbx_description
1 polymer ?
#
loop_
_entity_poly.entity_id
_entity_poly.type
_entity_poly.pdbx_seq_one_letter_code
_entity_poly.pdbx_strand_id
1 'polypeptide(L)'
;MQPSHRANRLWHQSQQFRRSAAYRLITAPPWALAFIRAEFTADRPRVSLELFHASLDSFLRQARDSEEQVPASSTAEDLAEGWVRQGILARPLIDGRFSYEPSAATLRVLRFLDELSTDDSRLNSSRLNTLLTSLESLAHETDPDPQARIRALEAEIAQRQAKIDALRAGHDPAVLSPASALSATRSVLDLASSLPADFRRMRDGVRQMLHSLREGILDASTAKGVAVGQVLEADRQLRSTAEGETFSGFTEFLGSPEAQQRFRAAVNEVLERDFVDDLQAPERQILTNLLRELRRQAAEVHESYGRLSESLHAFVQSEDYQQAQLLRQAVREAELAISRSTNLKPRSALAPLDLYAPQFVTLHGLGIFDPSEHVAPPPLAEAPQFDAADIVRTPSTAKADMPFLREAVRTGLEDAGHAPVALHQLYTRLPAEHRHLNTIRALIEIGRTNGEALSLAELHPVEYFQVDGSTRTALLPALSFTKEPL
;
A
#
# COMPACT_ATOMS: atom_id res chain seq x y z
N MET A 1 45.84 -0.74 5.90
CA MET A 1 44.55 -0.09 6.26
C MET A 1 43.45 -0.84 5.53
N GLN A 2 42.58 -1.57 6.25
CA GLN A 2 41.42 -2.20 5.60
C GLN A 2 40.43 -1.11 5.15
N PRO A 3 39.83 -1.24 3.95
CA PRO A 3 38.83 -0.28 3.51
C PRO A 3 37.65 -0.36 4.48
N SER A 4 37.44 0.68 5.28
CA SER A 4 36.20 0.81 6.03
C SER A 4 35.07 0.85 5.01
N HIS A 5 34.33 -0.26 4.89
CA HIS A 5 33.17 -0.35 4.03
C HIS A 5 32.30 0.88 4.30
N ARG A 6 32.02 1.70 3.27
CA ARG A 6 31.11 2.86 3.36
C ARG A 6 29.82 2.53 4.13
N ALA A 7 29.36 1.29 4.01
CA ALA A 7 28.25 0.72 4.77
C ALA A 7 28.41 0.82 6.29
N ASN A 8 29.60 0.58 6.86
CA ASN A 8 29.83 0.68 8.31
C ASN A 8 29.69 2.12 8.81
N ARG A 9 30.19 3.10 8.04
CA ARG A 9 30.01 4.53 8.35
C ARG A 9 28.53 4.92 8.30
N LEU A 10 27.82 4.50 7.26
CA LEU A 10 26.39 4.73 7.11
C LEU A 10 25.57 4.02 8.21
N TRP A 11 25.98 2.84 8.65
CA TRP A 11 25.35 2.12 9.76
C TRP A 11 25.47 2.89 11.07
N HIS A 12 26.66 3.40 11.41
CA HIS A 12 26.83 4.26 12.59
C HIS A 12 26.01 5.55 12.51
N GLN A 13 25.91 6.17 11.32
CA GLN A 13 25.02 7.31 11.10
C GLN A 13 23.54 6.94 11.30
N SER A 14 23.11 5.77 10.83
CA SER A 14 21.75 5.26 11.06
C SER A 14 21.45 5.02 12.55
N GLN A 15 22.43 4.51 13.31
CA GLN A 15 22.28 4.37 14.77
C GLN A 15 22.16 5.72 15.49
N GLN A 16 22.87 6.75 15.02
CA GLN A 16 22.71 8.12 15.52
C GLN A 16 21.34 8.69 15.14
N PHE A 17 20.86 8.43 13.93
CA PHE A 17 19.53 8.86 13.47
C PHE A 17 18.41 8.31 14.35
N ARG A 18 18.49 7.06 14.82
CA ARG A 18 17.50 6.48 15.76
C ARG A 18 17.31 7.26 17.06
N ARG A 19 18.33 8.03 17.47
CA ARG A 19 18.28 8.87 18.68
C ARG A 19 17.77 10.28 18.39
N SER A 20 17.60 10.65 17.13
CA SER A 20 17.15 11.98 16.72
C SER A 20 15.65 12.19 16.93
N ALA A 21 15.25 13.46 17.07
CA ALA A 21 13.84 13.83 17.12
C ALA A 21 13.07 13.46 15.84
N ALA A 22 13.75 13.45 14.68
CA ALA A 22 13.15 13.06 13.41
C ALA A 22 12.67 11.60 13.44
N TYR A 23 13.52 10.67 13.90
CA TYR A 23 13.12 9.27 14.04
C TYR A 23 11.98 9.10 15.04
N ARG A 24 12.07 9.77 16.21
CA ARG A 24 11.05 9.70 17.26
C ARG A 24 9.67 10.17 16.77
N LEU A 25 9.63 11.23 15.95
CA LEU A 25 8.39 11.74 15.37
C LEU A 25 7.80 10.78 14.32
N ILE A 26 8.63 10.18 13.46
CA ILE A 26 8.17 9.19 12.46
C ILE A 26 7.64 7.92 13.12
N THR A 27 8.23 7.52 14.25
CA THR A 27 7.77 6.37 15.04
C THR A 27 6.71 6.72 16.08
N ALA A 28 6.28 7.98 16.16
CA ALA A 28 5.24 8.40 17.10
C ALA A 28 3.88 7.81 16.65
N PRO A 29 2.91 7.70 17.57
CA PRO A 29 1.55 7.32 17.21
C PRO A 29 0.98 8.24 16.10
N PRO A 30 0.19 7.71 15.14
CA PRO A 30 -0.34 8.49 14.01
C PRO A 30 -1.05 9.79 14.43
N TRP A 31 -1.79 9.75 15.54
CA TRP A 31 -2.50 10.90 16.08
C TRP A 31 -1.55 12.05 16.49
N ALA A 32 -0.37 11.72 17.04
CA ALA A 32 0.59 12.73 17.51
C ALA A 32 1.18 13.48 16.32
N LEU A 33 1.48 12.75 15.25
CA LEU A 33 1.97 13.32 14.00
C LEU A 33 0.90 14.18 13.32
N ALA A 34 -0.34 13.70 13.26
CA ALA A 34 -1.47 14.44 12.70
C ALA A 34 -1.70 15.77 13.44
N PHE A 35 -1.71 15.73 14.77
CA PHE A 35 -1.86 16.93 15.59
C PHE A 35 -0.74 17.95 15.37
N ILE A 36 0.53 17.51 15.44
CA ILE A 36 1.69 18.41 15.26
C ILE A 36 1.68 19.03 13.87
N ARG A 37 1.32 18.26 12.84
CA ARG A 37 1.20 18.76 11.45
C ARG A 37 0.08 19.79 11.28
N ALA A 38 -1.05 19.61 11.98
CA ALA A 38 -2.17 20.53 11.91
C ALA A 38 -1.93 21.83 12.72
N GLU A 39 -1.29 21.73 13.88
CA GLU A 39 -1.09 22.85 14.79
C GLU A 39 -0.01 23.82 14.29
N PHE A 40 1.03 23.30 13.63
CA PHE A 40 2.14 24.10 13.09
C PHE A 40 2.10 24.18 11.57
N THR A 41 1.71 25.34 11.05
CA THR A 41 1.69 25.65 9.62
C THR A 41 2.73 26.71 9.27
N ALA A 42 2.95 26.97 7.97
CA ALA A 42 3.86 28.02 7.52
C ALA A 42 3.51 29.41 8.09
N ASP A 43 2.21 29.70 8.22
CA ASP A 43 1.69 30.96 8.77
C ASP A 43 1.66 30.98 10.31
N ARG A 44 1.78 29.81 10.94
CA ARG A 44 1.75 29.63 12.40
C ARG A 44 2.91 28.75 12.87
N PRO A 45 4.17 29.22 12.73
CA PRO A 45 5.34 28.43 13.13
C PRO A 45 5.51 28.32 14.65
N ARG A 46 4.77 29.14 15.43
CA ARG A 46 4.86 29.23 16.88
C ARG A 46 3.48 29.34 17.50
N VAL A 47 3.31 28.67 18.64
CA VAL A 47 2.04 28.65 19.37
C VAL A 47 2.29 28.90 20.86
N SER A 48 1.51 29.76 21.49
CA SER A 48 1.58 29.97 22.95
C SER A 48 1.22 28.68 23.71
N LEU A 49 1.79 28.48 24.90
CA LEU A 49 1.52 27.29 25.73
C LEU A 49 0.02 27.04 25.93
N GLU A 50 -0.71 28.06 26.37
CA GLU A 50 -2.14 27.97 26.68
C GLU A 50 -2.96 27.54 25.46
N LEU A 51 -2.68 28.13 24.30
CA LEU A 51 -3.40 27.83 23.06
C LEU A 51 -3.06 26.43 22.54
N PHE A 52 -1.79 26.03 22.65
CA PHE A 52 -1.33 24.69 22.26
C PHE A 52 -1.97 23.61 23.14
N HIS A 53 -1.97 23.79 24.46
CA HIS A 53 -2.56 22.84 25.40
C HIS A 53 -4.07 22.73 25.22
N ALA A 54 -4.77 23.86 25.02
CA ALA A 54 -6.21 23.86 24.76
C ALA A 54 -6.56 23.15 23.43
N SER A 55 -5.78 23.39 22.37
CA SER A 55 -5.94 22.71 21.08
C SER A 55 -5.72 21.20 21.21
N LEU A 56 -4.65 20.81 21.90
CA LEU A 56 -4.31 19.40 22.14
C LEU A 56 -5.36 18.69 22.98
N ASP A 57 -5.88 19.30 24.04
CA ASP A 57 -6.95 18.72 24.85
C ASP A 57 -8.27 18.57 24.07
N SER A 58 -8.56 19.50 23.17
CA SER A 58 -9.71 19.37 22.26
C SER A 58 -9.54 18.21 21.29
N PHE A 59 -8.36 18.07 20.69
CA PHE A 59 -8.03 16.97 19.79
C PHE A 59 -8.06 15.61 20.49
N LEU A 60 -7.44 15.50 21.68
CA LEU A 60 -7.39 14.24 22.44
C LEU A 60 -8.76 13.77 22.90
N ARG A 61 -9.70 14.69 23.18
CA ARG A 61 -11.09 14.31 23.48
C ARG A 61 -11.73 13.58 22.30
N GLN A 62 -11.58 14.08 21.08
CA GLN A 62 -12.11 13.42 19.89
C GLN A 62 -11.35 12.12 19.56
N ALA A 63 -10.02 12.14 19.66
CA ALA A 63 -9.18 10.99 19.32
C ALA A 63 -9.34 9.80 20.30
N ARG A 64 -9.79 10.03 21.54
CA ARG A 64 -10.09 8.99 22.53
C ARG A 64 -11.44 8.29 22.29
N ASP A 65 -12.36 8.93 21.56
CA ASP A 65 -13.65 8.34 21.20
C ASP A 65 -13.52 7.39 20.00
N SER A 66 -12.50 7.56 19.17
CA SER A 66 -12.04 6.58 18.17
C SER A 66 -11.15 5.53 18.83
N GLU A 67 -11.27 4.25 18.48
CA GLU A 67 -10.51 3.09 19.03
C GLU A 67 -8.98 3.12 18.82
N GLU A 68 -8.39 4.30 18.60
CA GLU A 68 -6.95 4.52 18.46
C GLU A 68 -6.26 4.50 19.84
N GLN A 69 -5.02 4.01 19.90
CA GLN A 69 -4.21 3.86 21.13
C GLN A 69 -3.74 5.22 21.70
N VAL A 70 -4.68 6.08 22.10
CA VAL A 70 -4.39 7.32 22.83
C VAL A 70 -4.30 6.98 24.33
N PRO A 71 -3.19 7.32 25.02
CA PRO A 71 -3.09 7.11 26.46
C PRO A 71 -4.22 7.82 27.21
N ALA A 72 -5.03 7.05 27.95
CA ALA A 72 -6.19 7.55 28.67
C ALA A 72 -5.84 8.48 29.84
N SER A 73 -4.63 8.35 30.41
CA SER A 73 -4.21 9.04 31.63
C SER A 73 -3.27 10.24 31.42
N SER A 74 -2.80 10.50 30.19
CA SER A 74 -1.87 11.60 29.92
C SER A 74 -2.60 12.91 29.67
N THR A 75 -2.17 14.00 30.32
CA THR A 75 -2.67 15.35 30.04
C THR A 75 -2.00 15.95 28.79
N ALA A 76 -2.62 16.96 28.16
CA ALA A 76 -1.98 17.70 27.07
C ALA A 76 -0.63 18.32 27.48
N GLU A 77 -0.51 18.77 28.74
CA GLU A 77 0.73 19.33 29.26
C GLU A 77 1.85 18.28 29.35
N ASP A 78 1.55 17.10 29.91
CA ASP A 78 2.52 16.00 30.02
C ASP A 78 3.05 15.54 28.66
N LEU A 79 2.16 15.49 27.67
CA LEU A 79 2.50 15.11 26.30
C LEU A 79 3.36 16.18 25.61
N ALA A 80 3.00 17.45 25.75
CA ALA A 80 3.78 18.56 25.22
C ALA A 80 5.19 18.62 25.84
N GLU A 81 5.29 18.44 27.16
CA GLU A 81 6.58 18.35 27.85
C GLU A 81 7.37 17.10 27.42
N GLY A 82 6.69 15.98 27.22
CA GLY A 82 7.26 14.78 26.61
C GLY A 82 7.88 15.07 25.24
N TRP A 83 7.18 15.78 24.37
CA TRP A 83 7.69 16.18 23.04
C TRP A 83 8.87 17.16 23.12
N VAL A 84 8.89 18.06 24.11
CA VAL A 84 10.07 18.92 24.36
C VAL A 84 11.27 18.09 24.82
N ARG A 85 11.09 17.19 25.81
CA ARG A 85 12.17 16.29 26.27
C ARG A 85 12.69 15.37 25.16
N GLN A 86 11.81 15.00 24.23
CA GLN A 86 12.18 14.19 23.08
C GLN A 86 12.89 14.97 21.96
N GLY A 87 12.91 16.31 22.05
CA GLY A 87 13.47 17.21 21.05
C GLY A 87 12.57 17.41 19.82
N ILE A 88 11.32 16.96 19.88
CA ILE A 88 10.32 17.14 18.82
C ILE A 88 9.87 18.61 18.80
N LEU A 89 9.63 19.18 19.97
CA LEU A 89 9.32 20.60 20.15
C LEU A 89 10.47 21.31 20.88
N ALA A 90 10.62 22.60 20.61
CA ALA A 90 11.40 23.52 21.42
C ALA A 90 10.45 24.48 22.16
N ARG A 91 10.90 25.01 23.30
CA ARG A 91 10.16 25.97 24.11
C ARG A 91 10.94 27.28 24.28
N PRO A 92 11.11 28.09 23.23
CA PRO A 92 11.77 29.39 23.34
C PRO A 92 10.97 30.38 24.19
N LEU A 93 11.70 31.30 24.84
CA LEU A 93 11.15 32.48 25.49
C LEU A 93 11.24 33.66 24.51
N ILE A 94 10.10 34.22 24.12
CA ILE A 94 10.02 35.31 23.13
C ILE A 94 9.08 36.37 23.70
N ASP A 95 9.50 37.63 23.71
CA ASP A 95 8.73 38.76 24.25
C ASP A 95 8.19 38.51 25.68
N GLY A 96 9.01 37.83 26.49
CA GLY A 96 8.67 37.47 27.88
C GLY A 96 7.63 36.35 28.03
N ARG A 97 7.22 35.69 26.94
CA ARG A 97 6.27 34.58 26.94
C ARG A 97 6.87 33.33 26.32
N PHE A 98 6.64 32.18 26.95
CA PHE A 98 7.05 30.91 26.38
C PHE A 98 6.07 30.49 25.28
N SER A 99 6.62 29.95 24.19
CA SER A 99 5.85 29.39 23.09
C SER A 99 6.44 28.03 22.70
N TYR A 100 5.63 27.15 22.13
CA TYR A 100 6.10 25.96 21.45
C TYR A 100 6.43 26.28 20.00
N GLU A 101 7.55 25.73 19.53
CA GLU A 101 7.92 25.72 18.11
C GLU A 101 8.47 24.34 17.73
N PRO A 102 8.25 23.85 16.50
CA PRO A 102 8.85 22.60 16.05
C PRO A 102 10.38 22.70 15.98
N SER A 103 11.09 21.65 16.39
CA SER A 103 12.55 21.63 16.21
C SER A 103 12.93 21.56 14.73
N ALA A 104 14.17 21.92 14.39
CA ALA A 104 14.66 21.85 13.00
C ALA A 104 14.56 20.43 12.40
N ALA A 105 14.69 19.39 13.23
CA ALA A 105 14.51 18.00 12.81
C ALA A 105 13.03 17.68 12.52
N THR A 106 12.12 18.16 13.37
CA THR A 106 10.67 18.05 13.18
C THR A 106 10.21 18.75 11.91
N LEU A 107 10.66 19.99 11.66
CA LEU A 107 10.33 20.71 10.42
C LEU A 107 10.77 19.96 9.17
N ARG A 108 11.94 19.31 9.20
CA ARG A 108 12.40 18.47 8.08
C ARG A 108 11.48 17.27 7.85
N VAL A 109 11.00 16.63 8.91
CA VAL A 109 10.06 15.50 8.81
C VAL A 109 8.70 15.96 8.32
N LEU A 110 8.15 17.06 8.85
CA LEU A 110 6.86 17.60 8.41
C LEU A 110 6.88 17.92 6.92
N ARG A 111 7.93 18.63 6.45
CA ARG A 111 8.11 18.90 5.03
C ARG A 111 8.27 17.63 4.19
N PHE A 112 9.03 16.64 4.67
CA PHE A 112 9.16 15.35 4.00
C PHE A 112 7.81 14.62 3.89
N LEU A 113 6.96 14.70 4.92
CA LEU A 113 5.62 14.12 4.90
C LEU A 113 4.67 14.89 4.00
N ASP A 114 4.81 16.22 3.92
CA ASP A 114 4.09 17.01 2.93
C ASP A 114 4.53 16.61 1.51
N GLU A 115 5.82 16.44 1.24
CA GLU A 115 6.34 15.94 -0.04
C GLU A 115 5.84 14.52 -0.40
N LEU A 116 5.56 13.68 0.60
CA LEU A 116 4.95 12.36 0.42
C LEU A 116 3.43 12.41 0.26
N SER A 117 2.76 13.36 0.92
CA SER A 117 1.29 13.49 0.94
C SER A 117 0.77 14.30 -0.23
N THR A 118 1.60 15.16 -0.82
CA THR A 118 1.19 15.99 -1.95
C THR A 118 1.18 15.11 -3.19
N ASP A 119 -0.01 14.66 -3.57
CA ASP A 119 -0.33 13.97 -4.82
C ASP A 119 -0.16 14.88 -6.07
N ASP A 120 0.56 16.01 -5.94
CA ASP A 120 0.87 16.90 -7.06
C ASP A 120 2.08 16.36 -7.83
N SER A 121 1.75 15.40 -8.69
CA SER A 121 2.49 15.10 -9.91
C SER A 121 2.69 16.30 -10.84
N ARG A 122 2.08 17.46 -10.54
CA ARG A 122 2.16 18.74 -11.27
C ARG A 122 3.52 19.44 -11.21
N LEU A 123 4.49 18.94 -10.43
CA LEU A 123 5.79 19.59 -10.19
C LEU A 123 6.95 19.09 -11.07
N ASN A 124 6.73 18.10 -11.94
CA ASN A 124 7.79 17.46 -12.74
C ASN A 124 8.21 18.28 -14.00
N SER A 125 7.27 18.84 -14.77
CA SER A 125 7.58 19.69 -15.94
C SER A 125 8.26 21.00 -15.56
N SER A 126 7.70 21.72 -14.59
CA SER A 126 8.19 23.02 -14.15
C SER A 126 9.62 22.91 -13.61
N ARG A 127 9.95 21.85 -12.88
CA ARG A 127 11.28 21.64 -12.30
C ARG A 127 12.33 21.27 -13.33
N LEU A 128 12.05 20.34 -14.25
CA LEU A 128 13.00 19.99 -15.30
C LEU A 128 13.26 21.19 -16.23
N ASN A 129 12.21 21.92 -16.60
CA ASN A 129 12.32 23.14 -17.39
C ASN A 129 13.07 24.24 -16.64
N THR A 130 12.83 24.37 -15.32
CA THR A 130 13.58 25.29 -14.45
C THR A 130 15.04 24.88 -14.35
N LEU A 131 15.37 23.59 -14.27
CA LEU A 131 16.74 23.08 -14.27
C LEU A 131 17.46 23.42 -15.57
N LEU A 132 16.78 23.19 -16.70
CA LEU A 132 17.28 23.49 -18.03
C LEU A 132 17.51 24.99 -18.19
N THR A 133 16.50 25.80 -17.86
CA THR A 133 16.55 27.26 -17.92
C THR A 133 17.60 27.83 -16.95
N SER A 134 17.76 27.26 -15.75
CA SER A 134 18.74 27.72 -14.77
C SER A 134 20.16 27.34 -15.15
N LEU A 135 20.37 26.16 -15.76
CA LEU A 135 21.67 25.77 -16.30
C LEU A 135 22.04 26.60 -17.53
N GLU A 136 21.07 26.89 -18.40
CA GLU A 136 21.26 27.78 -19.55
C GLU A 136 21.52 29.22 -19.11
N SER A 137 20.78 29.73 -18.11
CA SER A 137 21.02 31.07 -17.53
C SER A 137 22.38 31.11 -16.83
N LEU A 138 22.77 30.07 -16.10
CA LEU A 138 24.05 30.00 -15.40
C LEU A 138 25.23 29.93 -16.38
N ALA A 139 25.12 29.15 -17.45
CA ALA A 139 26.10 29.10 -18.53
C ALA A 139 26.20 30.46 -19.23
N HIS A 140 25.06 31.05 -19.59
CA HIS A 140 25.00 32.34 -20.26
C HIS A 140 25.54 33.50 -19.39
N GLU A 141 25.21 33.52 -18.10
CA GLU A 141 25.66 34.53 -17.14
C GLU A 141 27.16 34.42 -16.83
N THR A 142 27.82 33.35 -17.29
CA THR A 142 29.25 33.13 -17.04
C THR A 142 30.13 33.16 -18.31
N ASP A 143 29.63 33.04 -19.55
CA ASP A 143 30.40 32.96 -20.82
C ASP A 143 31.37 34.15 -21.10
N PRO A 144 32.64 33.93 -21.52
CA PRO A 144 33.58 34.97 -21.99
C PRO A 144 33.76 35.16 -23.53
N ASP A 145 33.19 34.37 -24.46
CA ASP A 145 33.49 34.43 -25.93
C ASP A 145 32.54 35.32 -26.78
N PRO A 146 32.98 36.27 -27.66
CA PRO A 146 32.13 37.33 -28.23
C PRO A 146 31.22 36.98 -29.45
N GLN A 147 31.58 36.07 -30.36
CA GLN A 147 30.84 35.90 -31.64
C GLN A 147 29.68 34.89 -31.55
N ALA A 148 29.81 33.87 -30.70
CA ALA A 148 28.68 33.02 -30.29
C ALA A 148 27.71 33.80 -29.38
N ARG A 149 28.26 34.68 -28.52
CA ARG A 149 27.53 35.75 -27.83
C ARG A 149 26.69 36.54 -28.82
N ILE A 150 27.20 37.14 -29.90
CA ILE A 150 26.42 38.07 -30.75
C ILE A 150 25.07 37.50 -31.24
N ARG A 151 24.99 36.23 -31.67
CA ARG A 151 23.72 35.66 -32.18
C ARG A 151 22.75 35.25 -31.07
N ALA A 152 23.26 34.79 -29.93
CA ALA A 152 22.45 34.57 -28.73
C ALA A 152 22.04 35.92 -28.09
N LEU A 153 22.94 36.91 -28.15
CA LEU A 153 22.78 38.29 -27.71
C LEU A 153 21.72 38.99 -28.54
N GLU A 154 21.51 38.71 -29.83
CA GLU A 154 20.43 39.33 -30.61
C GLU A 154 19.03 38.88 -30.17
N ALA A 155 18.85 37.60 -29.86
CA ALA A 155 17.60 37.06 -29.31
C ALA A 155 17.39 37.48 -27.85
N GLU A 156 18.46 37.50 -27.07
CA GLU A 156 18.47 38.10 -25.74
C GLU A 156 18.33 39.61 -25.77
N ILE A 157 18.75 40.34 -26.81
CA ILE A 157 18.64 41.81 -26.88
C ILE A 157 17.18 42.19 -26.83
N ALA A 158 16.30 41.44 -27.49
CA ALA A 158 14.86 41.66 -27.40
C ALA A 158 14.32 41.43 -25.97
N GLN A 159 14.79 40.37 -25.30
CA GLN A 159 14.35 40.00 -23.94
C GLN A 159 14.98 40.90 -22.86
N ARG A 160 16.22 41.32 -23.08
CA ARG A 160 17.02 42.24 -22.27
C ARG A 160 16.60 43.67 -22.52
N GLN A 161 16.04 44.06 -23.67
CA GLN A 161 15.49 45.41 -23.86
C GLN A 161 14.32 45.66 -22.91
N ALA A 162 13.45 44.66 -22.72
CA ALA A 162 12.39 44.70 -21.71
C ALA A 162 12.94 44.77 -20.27
N LYS A 163 14.04 44.07 -19.98
CA LYS A 163 14.76 44.19 -18.69
C LYS A 163 15.53 45.52 -18.57
N ILE A 164 16.06 46.09 -19.66
CA ILE A 164 16.76 47.37 -19.75
C ILE A 164 15.79 48.51 -19.47
N ASP A 165 14.54 48.41 -19.90
CA ASP A 165 13.52 49.40 -19.58
C ASP A 165 13.12 49.32 -18.09
N ALA A 166 13.18 48.13 -17.47
CA ALA A 166 13.10 47.97 -16.01
C ALA A 166 14.36 48.47 -15.26
N LEU A 167 15.55 48.32 -15.86
CA LEU A 167 16.84 48.82 -15.36
C LEU A 167 16.97 50.34 -15.43
N ARG A 168 16.46 50.96 -16.51
CA ARG A 168 16.39 52.41 -16.72
C ARG A 168 15.44 53.08 -15.73
N ALA A 169 14.46 52.33 -15.20
CA ALA A 169 13.67 52.70 -14.04
C ALA A 169 14.42 52.51 -12.69
N GLY A 170 15.71 52.15 -12.72
CA GLY A 170 16.64 52.16 -11.59
C GLY A 170 16.92 50.82 -10.91
N HIS A 171 16.70 49.67 -11.56
CA HIS A 171 16.79 48.35 -10.92
C HIS A 171 17.88 47.45 -11.52
N ASP A 172 19.15 47.58 -11.10
CA ASP A 172 20.32 46.79 -11.58
C ASP A 172 20.28 45.30 -11.17
N PRO A 173 20.57 44.28 -12.02
CA PRO A 173 20.54 42.88 -11.63
C PRO A 173 21.96 42.47 -11.20
N ALA A 174 22.16 42.22 -9.91
CA ALA A 174 23.48 41.85 -9.39
C ALA A 174 23.98 40.52 -9.99
N VAL A 175 25.25 40.51 -10.43
CA VAL A 175 26.00 39.27 -10.74
C VAL A 175 25.99 38.39 -9.49
N LEU A 176 25.67 37.11 -9.64
CA LEU A 176 25.66 36.16 -8.53
C LEU A 176 27.06 36.11 -7.91
N SER A 177 27.15 36.40 -6.61
CA SER A 177 28.39 36.22 -5.85
C SER A 177 28.85 34.75 -5.93
N PRO A 178 30.15 34.44 -5.75
CA PRO A 178 30.62 33.05 -5.73
C PRO A 178 29.84 32.15 -4.75
N ALA A 179 29.44 32.69 -3.60
CA ALA A 179 28.60 31.99 -2.63
C ALA A 179 27.17 31.74 -3.16
N SER A 180 26.59 32.71 -3.88
CA SER A 180 25.28 32.59 -4.52
C SER A 180 25.30 31.61 -5.70
N ALA A 181 26.36 31.63 -6.51
CA ALA A 181 26.57 30.68 -7.61
C ALA A 181 26.75 29.25 -7.10
N LEU A 182 27.50 29.08 -6.00
CA LEU A 182 27.67 27.78 -5.34
C LEU A 182 26.36 27.28 -4.71
N SER A 183 25.57 28.17 -4.10
CA SER A 183 24.22 27.84 -3.62
C SER A 183 23.28 27.45 -4.75
N ALA A 184 23.29 28.17 -5.87
CA ALA A 184 22.50 27.86 -7.05
C ALA A 184 22.92 26.52 -7.66
N THR A 185 24.23 26.25 -7.75
CA THR A 185 24.77 24.96 -8.21
C THR A 185 24.34 23.81 -7.31
N ARG A 186 24.34 24.00 -5.99
CA ARG A 186 23.82 23.00 -5.04
C ARG A 186 22.32 22.78 -5.18
N SER A 187 21.54 23.83 -5.48
CA SER A 187 20.11 23.68 -5.76
C SER A 187 19.86 22.91 -7.07
N VAL A 188 20.67 23.15 -8.10
CA VAL A 188 20.68 22.40 -9.36
C VAL A 188 21.06 20.93 -9.12
N LEU A 189 22.06 20.67 -8.28
CA LEU A 189 22.49 19.33 -7.87
C LEU A 189 21.43 18.58 -7.08
N ASP A 190 20.80 19.23 -6.11
CA ASP A 190 19.69 18.66 -5.35
C ASP A 190 18.55 18.28 -6.28
N LEU A 191 18.21 19.16 -7.23
CA LEU A 191 17.16 18.89 -8.20
C LEU A 191 17.55 17.74 -9.16
N ALA A 192 18.79 17.72 -9.63
CA ALA A 192 19.33 16.63 -10.43
C ALA A 192 19.30 15.28 -9.68
N SER A 193 19.54 15.30 -8.37
CA SER A 193 19.55 14.10 -7.53
C SER A 193 18.14 13.56 -7.24
N SER A 194 17.09 14.40 -7.31
CA SER A 194 15.70 13.99 -7.12
C SER A 194 15.07 13.36 -8.35
N LEU A 195 15.55 13.72 -9.55
CA LEU A 195 14.98 13.27 -10.83
C LEU A 195 14.76 11.74 -10.94
N PRO A 196 15.69 10.86 -10.52
CA PRO A 196 15.45 9.41 -10.56
C PRO A 196 14.27 8.94 -9.69
N ALA A 197 14.01 9.60 -8.57
CA ALA A 197 12.84 9.30 -7.74
C ALA A 197 11.56 9.81 -8.40
N ASP A 198 11.63 10.96 -9.06
CA ASP A 198 10.51 11.56 -9.81
C ASP A 198 10.10 10.68 -11.00
N PHE A 199 11.06 10.13 -11.75
CA PHE A 199 10.77 9.16 -12.81
C PHE A 199 10.15 7.85 -12.31
N ARG A 200 10.58 7.35 -11.14
CA ARG A 200 9.95 6.17 -10.52
C ARG A 200 8.51 6.45 -10.11
N ARG A 201 8.25 7.59 -9.49
CA ARG A 201 6.89 8.02 -9.13
C ARG A 201 6.00 8.17 -10.35
N MET A 202 6.50 8.80 -11.42
CA MET A 202 5.79 8.89 -12.70
C MET A 202 5.43 7.52 -13.26
N ARG A 203 6.38 6.58 -13.28
CA ARG A 203 6.13 5.21 -13.75
C ARG A 203 5.07 4.50 -12.92
N ASP A 204 5.11 4.68 -11.60
CA ASP A 204 4.17 4.02 -10.70
C ASP A 204 2.77 4.65 -10.80
N GLY A 205 2.66 5.96 -11.01
CA GLY A 205 1.41 6.66 -11.33
C GLY A 205 0.79 6.20 -12.66
N VAL A 206 1.61 6.06 -13.72
CA VAL A 206 1.17 5.51 -15.02
C VAL A 206 0.65 4.07 -14.86
N ARG A 207 1.33 3.22 -14.06
CA ARG A 207 0.87 1.86 -13.77
C ARG A 207 -0.47 1.85 -13.04
N GLN A 208 -0.65 2.72 -12.05
CA GLN A 208 -1.90 2.82 -11.29
C GLN A 208 -3.05 3.30 -12.18
N MET A 209 -2.81 4.27 -13.06
CA MET A 209 -3.81 4.74 -14.02
C MET A 209 -4.19 3.66 -15.05
N LEU A 210 -3.25 2.85 -15.52
CA LEU A 210 -3.59 1.71 -16.39
C LEU A 210 -4.35 0.61 -15.64
N HIS A 211 -4.08 0.42 -14.35
CA HIS A 211 -4.83 -0.51 -13.53
C HIS A 211 -6.29 -0.09 -13.42
N SER A 212 -6.54 1.18 -13.05
CA SER A 212 -7.91 1.72 -12.97
C SER A 212 -8.61 1.73 -14.33
N LEU A 213 -7.86 1.97 -15.42
CA LEU A 213 -8.40 1.87 -16.77
C LEU A 213 -8.82 0.44 -17.13
N ARG A 214 -8.00 -0.54 -16.77
CA ARG A 214 -8.31 -1.96 -16.98
C ARG A 214 -9.57 -2.35 -16.21
N GLU A 215 -9.73 -1.87 -14.98
CA GLU A 215 -10.96 -2.04 -14.21
C GLU A 215 -12.17 -1.40 -14.91
N GLY A 216 -12.03 -0.15 -15.38
CA GLY A 216 -13.09 0.56 -16.11
C GLY A 216 -13.50 -0.11 -17.43
N ILE A 217 -12.55 -0.63 -18.22
CA ILE A 217 -12.83 -1.40 -19.44
C ILE A 217 -13.56 -2.70 -19.10
N LEU A 218 -13.22 -3.34 -17.98
CA LEU A 218 -13.90 -4.56 -17.52
C LEU A 218 -15.30 -4.28 -16.93
N ASP A 219 -15.54 -3.07 -16.43
CA ASP A 219 -16.84 -2.65 -15.90
C ASP A 219 -17.82 -2.26 -17.03
N ALA A 220 -17.31 -1.67 -18.11
CA ALA A 220 -18.11 -1.37 -19.30
C ALA A 220 -18.43 -2.67 -20.07
N SER A 221 -19.64 -3.21 -19.91
CA SER A 221 -20.11 -4.43 -20.59
C SER A 221 -20.32 -4.23 -22.11
N THR A 222 -19.27 -3.97 -22.86
CA THR A 222 -19.39 -3.56 -24.27
C THR A 222 -18.63 -4.48 -25.22
N ALA A 223 -19.18 -4.65 -26.43
CA ALA A 223 -18.61 -5.47 -27.49
C ALA A 223 -17.13 -5.09 -27.79
N LYS A 224 -16.33 -6.07 -28.20
CA LYS A 224 -14.87 -5.99 -28.46
C LYS A 224 -14.43 -4.74 -29.25
N GLY A 225 -15.26 -4.24 -30.18
CA GLY A 225 -14.98 -3.03 -30.96
C GLY A 225 -15.00 -1.72 -30.16
N VAL A 226 -15.81 -1.64 -29.09
CA VAL A 226 -15.86 -0.46 -28.21
C VAL A 226 -14.69 -0.47 -27.22
N ALA A 227 -14.24 -1.65 -26.78
CA ALA A 227 -13.07 -1.78 -25.90
C ALA A 227 -11.78 -1.25 -26.57
N VAL A 228 -11.58 -1.50 -27.86
CA VAL A 228 -10.43 -0.94 -28.61
C VAL A 228 -10.51 0.58 -28.70
N GLY A 229 -11.71 1.14 -28.93
CA GLY A 229 -11.94 2.58 -28.91
C GLY A 229 -11.65 3.21 -27.54
N GLN A 230 -12.05 2.52 -26.46
CA GLN A 230 -11.76 2.94 -25.09
C GLN A 230 -10.26 2.88 -24.76
N VAL A 231 -9.51 1.92 -25.28
CA VAL A 231 -8.04 1.87 -25.15
C VAL A 231 -7.37 3.03 -25.89
N LEU A 232 -7.83 3.40 -27.09
CA LEU A 232 -7.27 4.54 -27.82
C LEU A 232 -7.64 5.88 -27.18
N GLU A 233 -8.82 5.99 -26.58
CA GLU A 233 -9.21 7.15 -25.76
C GLU A 233 -8.37 7.23 -24.48
N ALA A 234 -8.16 6.09 -23.83
CA ALA A 234 -7.31 5.96 -22.65
C ALA A 234 -5.87 6.36 -22.91
N ASP A 235 -5.27 5.92 -24.02
CA ASP A 235 -3.92 6.30 -24.42
C ASP A 235 -3.84 7.82 -24.66
N ARG A 236 -4.87 8.41 -25.29
CA ARG A 236 -4.95 9.87 -25.45
C ARG A 236 -5.10 10.61 -24.13
N GLN A 237 -5.97 10.13 -23.23
CA GLN A 237 -6.14 10.71 -21.90
C GLN A 237 -4.84 10.63 -21.09
N LEU A 238 -4.14 9.49 -21.15
CA LEU A 238 -2.85 9.26 -20.52
C LEU A 238 -1.77 10.22 -21.05
N ARG A 239 -1.79 10.56 -22.35
CA ARG A 239 -0.87 11.54 -22.95
C ARG A 239 -1.21 12.98 -22.56
N SER A 240 -2.49 13.27 -22.31
CA SER A 240 -2.98 14.61 -21.92
C SER A 240 -2.87 14.92 -20.43
N THR A 241 -2.39 13.98 -19.61
CA THR A 241 -2.13 14.25 -18.19
C THR A 241 -0.88 15.10 -18.03
N ALA A 242 -0.75 15.80 -16.90
CA ALA A 242 0.43 16.61 -16.61
C ALA A 242 1.73 15.77 -16.68
N GLU A 243 1.65 14.50 -16.28
CA GLU A 243 2.71 13.51 -16.38
C GLU A 243 2.97 13.12 -17.84
N GLY A 244 1.94 12.79 -18.63
CA GLY A 244 2.06 12.44 -20.05
C GLY A 244 2.67 13.57 -20.90
N GLU A 245 2.27 14.81 -20.65
CA GLU A 245 2.81 16.00 -21.31
C GLU A 245 4.28 16.24 -20.92
N THR A 246 4.61 16.06 -19.64
CA THR A 246 6.00 16.17 -19.15
C THR A 246 6.92 15.13 -19.78
N PHE A 247 6.46 13.87 -19.85
CA PHE A 247 7.18 12.80 -20.52
C PHE A 247 7.39 13.11 -22.01
N SER A 248 6.36 13.63 -22.67
CA SER A 248 6.39 13.98 -24.10
C SER A 248 7.40 15.11 -24.37
N GLY A 249 7.37 16.20 -23.59
CA GLY A 249 8.33 17.30 -23.75
C GLY A 249 9.78 16.87 -23.44
N PHE A 250 9.99 15.99 -22.47
CA PHE A 250 11.31 15.46 -22.16
C PHE A 250 11.83 14.48 -23.23
N THR A 251 10.96 13.63 -23.76
CA THR A 251 11.33 12.73 -24.87
C THR A 251 11.61 13.49 -26.15
N GLU A 252 10.91 14.60 -26.40
CA GLU A 252 11.23 15.53 -27.49
C GLU A 252 12.62 16.16 -27.29
N PHE A 253 12.95 16.63 -26.09
CA PHE A 253 14.29 17.11 -25.74
C PHE A 253 15.38 16.04 -25.97
N LEU A 254 15.14 14.81 -25.54
CA LEU A 254 16.06 13.67 -25.75
C LEU A 254 16.09 13.14 -27.19
N GLY A 255 15.07 13.45 -27.98
CA GLY A 255 15.03 13.18 -29.41
C GLY A 255 15.79 14.23 -30.22
N SER A 256 15.98 15.43 -29.67
CA SER A 256 16.69 16.54 -30.32
C SER A 256 18.20 16.46 -30.09
N PRO A 257 19.00 16.18 -31.13
CA PRO A 257 20.47 16.17 -31.00
C PRO A 257 21.02 17.57 -30.69
N GLU A 258 20.36 18.61 -31.20
CA GLU A 258 20.75 20.00 -31.00
C GLU A 258 20.54 20.46 -29.55
N ALA A 259 19.38 20.15 -28.96
CA ALA A 259 19.10 20.48 -27.56
C ALA A 259 20.05 19.76 -26.60
N GLN A 260 20.37 18.49 -26.90
CA GLN A 260 21.38 17.73 -26.14
C GLN A 260 22.78 18.32 -26.26
N GLN A 261 23.16 18.81 -27.44
CA GLN A 261 24.47 19.43 -27.65
C GLN A 261 24.59 20.73 -26.86
N ARG A 262 23.54 21.57 -26.87
CA ARG A 262 23.48 22.80 -26.06
C ARG A 262 23.57 22.49 -24.56
N PHE A 263 22.84 21.48 -24.08
CA PHE A 263 22.91 21.06 -22.69
C PHE A 263 24.30 20.56 -22.28
N ARG A 264 24.98 19.77 -23.14
CA ARG A 264 26.37 19.34 -22.88
C ARG A 264 27.33 20.52 -22.82
N ALA A 265 27.17 21.49 -23.72
CA ALA A 265 27.99 22.69 -23.73
C ALA A 265 27.82 23.47 -22.42
N ALA A 266 26.58 23.71 -21.99
CA ALA A 266 26.27 24.38 -20.72
C ALA A 266 26.85 23.65 -19.50
N VAL A 267 26.73 22.32 -19.44
CA VAL A 267 27.30 21.53 -18.33
C VAL A 267 28.84 21.59 -18.32
N ASN A 268 29.48 21.46 -19.48
CA ASN A 268 30.94 21.55 -19.58
C ASN A 268 31.43 22.95 -19.19
N GLU A 269 30.74 23.99 -19.65
CA GLU A 269 31.05 25.37 -19.33
C GLU A 269 30.90 25.67 -17.83
N VAL A 270 29.89 25.09 -17.17
CA VAL A 270 29.74 25.17 -15.71
C VAL A 270 30.85 24.40 -15.00
N LEU A 271 31.30 23.26 -15.53
CA LEU A 271 32.38 22.44 -14.96
C LEU A 271 33.77 23.08 -15.09
N GLU A 272 33.96 24.00 -16.03
CA GLU A 272 35.21 24.73 -16.25
C GLU A 272 35.37 25.97 -15.34
N ARG A 273 34.42 26.24 -14.43
CA ARG A 273 34.42 27.44 -13.57
C ARG A 273 35.20 27.25 -12.28
N ASP A 274 35.83 28.33 -11.82
CA ASP A 274 36.65 28.34 -10.58
C ASP A 274 35.88 27.89 -9.32
N PHE A 275 34.57 28.15 -9.23
CA PHE A 275 33.77 27.72 -8.07
C PHE A 275 33.54 26.20 -8.01
N VAL A 276 33.79 25.47 -9.11
CA VAL A 276 33.67 24.01 -9.16
C VAL A 276 34.71 23.35 -8.26
N ASP A 277 35.84 24.01 -8.01
CA ASP A 277 36.87 23.52 -7.09
C ASP A 277 36.38 23.45 -5.63
N ASP A 278 35.36 24.24 -5.27
CA ASP A 278 34.71 24.21 -3.96
C ASP A 278 33.63 23.10 -3.84
N LEU A 279 33.33 22.38 -4.93
CA LEU A 279 32.41 21.23 -4.92
C LEU A 279 33.12 19.95 -4.47
N GLN A 280 32.44 19.15 -3.65
CA GLN A 280 32.92 17.84 -3.24
C GLN A 280 33.03 16.90 -4.45
N ALA A 281 33.96 15.94 -4.39
CA ALA A 281 34.15 14.92 -5.43
C ALA A 281 32.83 14.24 -5.90
N PRO A 282 31.91 13.80 -5.02
CA PRO A 282 30.63 13.24 -5.45
C PRO A 282 29.70 14.25 -6.15
N GLU A 283 29.72 15.53 -5.77
CA GLU A 283 28.91 16.59 -6.40
C GLU A 283 29.36 16.82 -7.86
N ARG A 284 30.67 16.91 -8.09
CA ARG A 284 31.25 17.04 -9.44
C ARG A 284 30.91 15.84 -10.33
N GLN A 285 30.91 14.64 -9.74
CA GLN A 285 30.61 13.41 -10.46
C GLN A 285 29.12 13.29 -10.83
N ILE A 286 28.22 13.86 -10.03
CA ILE A 286 26.79 13.97 -10.37
C ILE A 286 26.61 14.89 -11.58
N LEU A 287 27.21 16.09 -11.58
CA LEU A 287 27.15 17.02 -12.72
C LEU A 287 27.68 16.40 -14.01
N THR A 288 28.85 15.76 -13.94
CA THR A 288 29.51 15.12 -15.10
C THR A 288 28.65 14.00 -15.70
N ASN A 289 27.95 13.23 -14.86
CA ASN A 289 27.13 12.11 -15.30
C ASN A 289 25.66 12.46 -15.54
N LEU A 290 25.25 13.70 -15.28
CA LEU A 290 23.85 14.12 -15.28
C LEU A 290 23.13 13.74 -16.56
N LEU A 291 23.68 14.13 -17.72
CA LEU A 291 23.05 13.83 -19.01
C LEU A 291 22.98 12.32 -19.31
N ARG A 292 24.01 11.57 -18.91
CA ARG A 292 24.06 10.12 -19.11
C ARG A 292 22.99 9.42 -18.27
N GLU A 293 22.85 9.84 -17.02
CA GLU A 293 21.84 9.31 -16.12
C GLU A 293 20.43 9.70 -16.55
N LEU A 294 20.21 10.94 -17.00
CA LEU A 294 18.94 11.37 -17.58
C LEU A 294 18.53 10.53 -18.80
N ARG A 295 19.47 10.24 -19.71
CA ARG A 295 19.21 9.36 -20.86
C ARG A 295 18.86 7.94 -20.44
N ARG A 296 19.57 7.39 -19.45
CA ARG A 296 19.30 6.04 -18.93
C ARG A 296 17.91 5.96 -18.32
N GLN A 297 17.56 6.91 -17.45
CA GLN A 297 16.24 6.96 -16.81
C GLN A 297 15.13 7.15 -17.84
N ALA A 298 15.33 7.99 -18.85
CA ALA A 298 14.36 8.18 -19.92
C ALA A 298 14.12 6.92 -20.75
N ALA A 299 15.19 6.18 -21.08
CA ALA A 299 15.08 4.92 -21.80
C ALA A 299 14.30 3.88 -20.99
N GLU A 300 14.53 3.80 -19.67
CA GLU A 300 13.80 2.91 -18.77
C GLU A 300 12.30 3.27 -18.68
N VAL A 301 11.96 4.57 -18.65
CA VAL A 301 10.56 5.02 -18.67
C VAL A 301 9.92 4.74 -20.03
N HIS A 302 10.62 4.98 -21.14
CA HIS A 302 10.13 4.71 -22.49
C HIS A 302 9.86 3.21 -22.72
N GLU A 303 10.80 2.36 -22.30
CA GLU A 303 10.64 0.91 -22.35
C GLU A 303 9.47 0.45 -21.47
N SER A 304 9.34 1.01 -20.27
CA SER A 304 8.22 0.72 -19.38
C SER A 304 6.89 1.12 -20.02
N TYR A 305 6.79 2.33 -20.58
CA TYR A 305 5.58 2.83 -21.24
C TYR A 305 5.23 1.99 -22.49
N GLY A 306 6.22 1.66 -23.30
CA GLY A 306 6.05 0.80 -24.48
C GLY A 306 5.50 -0.58 -24.11
N ARG A 307 6.12 -1.26 -23.14
CA ARG A 307 5.64 -2.57 -22.63
C ARG A 307 4.23 -2.48 -22.03
N LEU A 308 3.89 -1.37 -21.40
CA LEU A 308 2.59 -1.18 -20.75
C LEU A 308 1.47 -0.90 -21.77
N SER A 309 1.75 -0.07 -22.77
CA SER A 309 0.85 0.18 -23.91
C SER A 309 0.63 -1.11 -24.72
N GLU A 310 1.71 -1.84 -24.99
CA GLU A 310 1.65 -3.16 -25.65
C GLU A 310 0.87 -4.17 -24.83
N SER A 311 1.05 -4.21 -23.50
CA SER A 311 0.27 -5.06 -22.60
C SER A 311 -1.22 -4.70 -22.59
N LEU A 312 -1.59 -3.43 -22.73
CA LEU A 312 -3.00 -3.00 -22.83
C LEU A 312 -3.62 -3.46 -24.14
N HIS A 313 -2.90 -3.29 -25.25
CA HIS A 313 -3.31 -3.81 -26.56
C HIS A 313 -3.45 -5.33 -26.56
N ALA A 314 -2.48 -6.05 -25.98
CA ALA A 314 -2.49 -7.50 -25.87
C ALA A 314 -3.65 -7.99 -24.98
N PHE A 315 -3.94 -7.30 -23.86
CA PHE A 315 -5.03 -7.68 -22.96
C PHE A 315 -6.40 -7.60 -23.63
N VAL A 316 -6.69 -6.55 -24.41
CA VAL A 316 -7.97 -6.45 -25.15
C VAL A 316 -8.08 -7.50 -26.26
N GLN A 317 -6.94 -7.95 -26.78
CA GLN A 317 -6.90 -8.99 -27.80
C GLN A 317 -6.94 -10.42 -27.24
N SER A 318 -6.57 -10.62 -25.96
CA SER A 318 -6.39 -11.95 -25.36
C SER A 318 -7.70 -12.64 -24.99
N GLU A 319 -7.64 -13.98 -24.91
CA GLU A 319 -8.72 -14.82 -24.38
C GLU A 319 -9.00 -14.52 -22.90
N ASP A 320 -8.02 -14.00 -22.15
CA ASP A 320 -8.19 -13.64 -20.74
C ASP A 320 -9.26 -12.56 -20.54
N TYR A 321 -9.38 -11.60 -21.48
CA TYR A 321 -10.47 -10.62 -21.45
C TYR A 321 -11.84 -11.29 -21.60
N GLN A 322 -11.95 -12.26 -22.52
CA GLN A 322 -13.19 -13.02 -22.71
C GLN A 322 -13.53 -13.86 -21.48
N GLN A 323 -12.56 -14.55 -20.87
CA GLN A 323 -12.76 -15.31 -19.64
C GLN A 323 -13.13 -14.42 -18.45
N ALA A 324 -12.47 -13.27 -18.28
CA ALA A 324 -12.79 -12.32 -17.22
C ALA A 324 -14.21 -11.73 -17.39
N GLN A 325 -14.63 -11.46 -18.63
CA GLN A 325 -15.98 -11.02 -18.94
C GLN A 325 -17.02 -12.09 -18.61
N LEU A 326 -16.78 -13.35 -18.99
CA LEU A 326 -17.64 -14.49 -18.69
C LEU A 326 -17.74 -14.74 -17.18
N LEU A 327 -16.62 -14.69 -16.45
CA LEU A 327 -16.59 -14.84 -15.00
C LEU A 327 -17.41 -13.75 -14.31
N ARG A 328 -17.24 -12.48 -14.70
CA ARG A 328 -18.03 -11.38 -14.14
C ARG A 328 -19.51 -11.47 -14.48
N GLN A 329 -19.84 -11.91 -15.70
CA GLN A 329 -21.23 -12.17 -16.05
C GLN A 329 -21.82 -13.27 -15.14
N ALA A 330 -21.10 -14.38 -14.95
CA ALA A 330 -21.52 -15.44 -14.04
C ALA A 330 -21.65 -14.98 -12.58
N VAL A 331 -20.73 -14.13 -12.10
CA VAL A 331 -20.80 -13.53 -10.74
C VAL A 331 -22.02 -12.64 -10.61
N ARG A 332 -22.27 -11.73 -11.58
CA ARG A 332 -23.47 -10.87 -11.56
C ARG A 332 -24.76 -11.67 -11.65
N GLU A 333 -24.80 -12.70 -12.48
CA GLU A 333 -25.94 -13.63 -12.55
C GLU A 333 -26.15 -14.34 -11.21
N ALA A 334 -25.08 -14.77 -10.55
CA ALA A 334 -25.15 -15.37 -9.22
C ALA A 334 -25.61 -14.36 -8.14
N GLU A 335 -25.09 -13.12 -8.12
CA GLU A 335 -25.51 -12.06 -7.21
C GLU A 335 -26.99 -11.69 -7.41
N LEU A 336 -27.45 -11.59 -8.66
CA LEU A 336 -28.85 -11.38 -9.00
C LEU A 336 -29.72 -12.57 -8.58
N ALA A 337 -29.25 -13.79 -8.77
CA ALA A 337 -29.96 -14.99 -8.32
C ALA A 337 -30.04 -15.06 -6.78
N ILE A 338 -28.97 -14.68 -6.07
CA ILE A 338 -28.91 -14.62 -4.61
C ILE A 338 -29.88 -13.54 -4.09
N SER A 339 -29.82 -12.33 -4.64
CA SER A 339 -30.68 -11.22 -4.21
C SER A 339 -32.16 -11.45 -4.49
N ARG A 340 -32.50 -12.20 -5.56
CA ARG A 340 -33.89 -12.59 -5.88
C ARG A 340 -34.37 -13.84 -5.15
N SER A 341 -33.48 -14.59 -4.51
CA SER A 341 -33.83 -15.84 -3.84
C SER A 341 -34.46 -15.58 -2.47
N THR A 342 -35.76 -15.88 -2.34
CA THR A 342 -36.49 -15.83 -1.07
C THR A 342 -36.08 -16.94 -0.09
N ASN A 343 -35.36 -17.97 -0.56
CA ASN A 343 -34.92 -19.11 0.25
C ASN A 343 -33.54 -18.90 0.90
N LEU A 344 -32.74 -17.97 0.38
CA LEU A 344 -31.43 -17.63 0.93
C LEU A 344 -31.58 -16.50 1.96
N LYS A 345 -31.86 -16.87 3.21
CA LYS A 345 -31.81 -15.92 4.32
C LYS A 345 -30.34 -15.63 4.68
N PRO A 346 -29.96 -14.38 5.00
CA PRO A 346 -28.63 -14.08 5.53
C PRO A 346 -28.39 -14.98 6.74
N ARG A 347 -27.41 -15.90 6.64
CA ARG A 347 -27.05 -16.76 7.76
C ARG A 347 -26.47 -15.84 8.84
N SER A 348 -27.11 -15.80 10.00
CA SER A 348 -26.52 -15.23 11.21
C SER A 348 -25.11 -15.80 11.36
N ALA A 349 -24.13 -14.94 11.64
CA ALA A 349 -22.74 -15.34 11.84
C ALA A 349 -22.66 -16.60 12.73
N LEU A 350 -22.23 -17.71 12.15
CA LEU A 350 -22.03 -18.98 12.84
C LEU A 350 -20.79 -18.83 13.72
N ALA A 351 -20.99 -18.36 14.94
CA ALA A 351 -19.97 -18.11 15.95
C ALA A 351 -18.90 -17.09 15.53
N PRO A 352 -18.29 -16.35 16.48
CA PRO A 352 -17.05 -15.64 16.20
C PRO A 352 -16.01 -16.69 15.76
N LEU A 353 -15.50 -16.54 14.55
CA LEU A 353 -14.31 -17.26 14.12
C LEU A 353 -13.15 -16.61 14.89
N ASP A 354 -12.68 -17.27 15.95
CA ASP A 354 -11.42 -16.89 16.59
C ASP A 354 -10.29 -17.25 15.62
N LEU A 355 -10.03 -16.35 14.68
CA LEU A 355 -8.80 -16.34 13.91
C LEU A 355 -7.65 -16.25 14.91
N TYR A 356 -6.62 -17.08 14.69
CA TYR A 356 -5.46 -17.25 15.56
C TYR A 356 -4.99 -15.90 16.15
N ALA A 357 -5.21 -15.69 17.45
CA ALA A 357 -4.67 -14.53 18.15
C ALA A 357 -3.16 -14.73 18.31
N PRO A 358 -2.31 -13.74 17.95
CA PRO A 358 -0.88 -13.85 18.16
C PRO A 358 -0.60 -13.98 19.66
N GLN A 359 -0.02 -15.12 20.07
CA GLN A 359 0.43 -15.30 21.44
C GLN A 359 1.76 -14.56 21.61
N PHE A 360 1.80 -13.60 22.55
CA PHE A 360 3.04 -12.94 22.94
C PHE A 360 3.92 -13.93 23.72
N VAL A 361 5.01 -14.37 23.10
CA VAL A 361 6.02 -15.20 23.77
C VAL A 361 7.02 -14.27 24.49
N THR A 362 7.36 -14.58 25.73
CA THR A 362 8.41 -13.86 26.46
C THR A 362 9.78 -14.22 25.89
N LEU A 363 10.79 -13.35 26.06
CA LEU A 363 12.17 -13.59 25.62
C LEU A 363 12.77 -14.91 26.15
N HIS A 364 12.22 -15.47 27.24
CA HIS A 364 12.63 -16.75 27.80
C HIS A 364 12.09 -17.96 27.00
N GLY A 365 11.00 -17.79 26.25
CA GLY A 365 10.43 -18.83 25.38
C GLY A 365 11.06 -18.88 23.98
N LEU A 366 11.91 -17.92 23.65
CA LEU A 366 12.78 -18.00 22.48
C LEU A 366 13.95 -18.91 22.84
N GLY A 367 13.83 -20.20 22.49
CA GLY A 367 14.95 -21.12 22.53
C GLY A 367 16.17 -20.52 21.81
N ILE A 368 17.36 -20.81 22.31
CA ILE A 368 18.60 -20.42 21.63
C ILE A 368 18.58 -21.09 20.26
N PHE A 369 18.73 -20.30 19.19
CA PHE A 369 18.73 -20.80 17.83
C PHE A 369 19.83 -21.85 17.66
N ASP A 370 19.42 -23.12 17.54
CA ASP A 370 20.31 -24.21 17.16
C ASP A 370 20.25 -24.39 15.63
N PRO A 371 21.33 -24.06 14.89
CA PRO A 371 21.38 -24.24 13.45
C PRO A 371 21.24 -25.70 13.01
N SER A 372 21.41 -26.67 13.91
CA SER A 372 21.18 -28.09 13.64
C SER A 372 19.70 -28.51 13.75
N GLU A 373 18.87 -27.73 14.43
CA GLU A 373 17.40 -27.94 14.48
C GLU A 373 16.66 -27.26 13.32
N HIS A 374 17.33 -26.32 12.62
CA HIS A 374 16.80 -25.61 11.46
C HIS A 374 17.21 -26.24 10.12
N VAL A 375 17.25 -27.57 10.07
CA VAL A 375 17.35 -28.30 8.80
C VAL A 375 15.99 -28.26 8.14
N ALA A 376 15.93 -27.79 6.89
CA ALA A 376 14.70 -27.84 6.11
C ALA A 376 14.16 -29.28 6.13
N PRO A 377 12.87 -29.50 6.41
CA PRO A 377 12.30 -30.83 6.32
C PRO A 377 12.62 -31.41 4.94
N PRO A 378 12.90 -32.72 4.84
CA PRO A 378 13.17 -33.33 3.55
C PRO A 378 12.03 -32.96 2.59
N PRO A 379 12.36 -32.65 1.33
CA PRO A 379 11.34 -32.32 0.34
C PRO A 379 10.27 -33.41 0.36
N LEU A 380 9.00 -32.99 0.31
CA LEU A 380 7.90 -33.93 0.19
C LEU A 380 8.21 -34.88 -0.96
N ALA A 381 7.99 -36.18 -0.75
CA ALA A 381 8.08 -37.15 -1.84
C ALA A 381 7.26 -36.63 -3.02
N GLU A 382 7.77 -36.81 -4.25
CA GLU A 382 7.04 -36.43 -5.45
C GLU A 382 5.60 -36.93 -5.35
N ALA A 383 4.65 -36.04 -5.65
CA ALA A 383 3.24 -36.41 -5.63
C ALA A 383 3.07 -37.64 -6.54
N PRO A 384 2.38 -38.70 -6.07
CA PRO A 384 2.15 -39.86 -6.91
C PRO A 384 1.51 -39.41 -8.21
N GLN A 385 2.00 -39.93 -9.34
CA GLN A 385 1.38 -39.68 -10.64
C GLN A 385 -0.02 -40.30 -10.61
N PHE A 386 -1.04 -39.46 -10.62
CA PHE A 386 -2.43 -39.90 -10.67
C PHE A 386 -2.81 -40.17 -12.12
N ASP A 387 -3.23 -41.40 -12.42
CA ASP A 387 -3.82 -41.74 -13.70
C ASP A 387 -5.34 -41.46 -13.70
N ALA A 388 -5.97 -41.42 -14.89
CA ALA A 388 -7.42 -41.25 -15.01
C ALA A 388 -8.23 -42.33 -14.26
N ALA A 389 -7.61 -43.48 -13.97
CA ALA A 389 -8.17 -44.55 -13.15
C ALA A 389 -8.18 -44.23 -11.63
N ASP A 390 -7.32 -43.31 -11.18
CA ASP A 390 -7.23 -42.86 -9.77
C ASP A 390 -8.24 -41.77 -9.43
N ILE A 391 -8.95 -41.24 -10.44
CA ILE A 391 -10.12 -40.38 -10.27
C ILE A 391 -11.31 -41.26 -9.83
N VAL A 392 -11.17 -41.91 -8.70
CA VAL A 392 -12.29 -42.55 -8.02
C VAL A 392 -12.96 -41.48 -7.18
N ARG A 393 -14.25 -41.22 -7.41
CA ARG A 393 -15.06 -40.39 -6.52
C ARG A 393 -14.80 -40.86 -5.09
N THR A 394 -14.37 -39.95 -4.22
CA THR A 394 -14.26 -40.21 -2.78
C THR A 394 -15.52 -40.96 -2.35
N PRO A 395 -15.41 -42.14 -1.73
CA PRO A 395 -16.56 -42.90 -1.31
C PRO A 395 -17.46 -42.00 -0.45
N SER A 396 -18.64 -41.66 -0.98
CA SER A 396 -19.55 -40.73 -0.30
C SER A 396 -20.29 -41.50 0.77
N THR A 397 -20.21 -41.04 2.01
CA THR A 397 -21.12 -41.50 3.07
C THR A 397 -22.56 -41.29 2.60
N ALA A 398 -23.42 -42.29 2.79
CA ALA A 398 -24.83 -42.21 2.43
C ALA A 398 -25.48 -40.98 3.09
N LYS A 399 -26.37 -40.30 2.36
CA LYS A 399 -27.12 -39.16 2.88
C LYS A 399 -28.18 -39.65 3.86
N ALA A 400 -28.40 -38.91 4.94
CA ALA A 400 -29.50 -39.20 5.86
C ALA A 400 -30.85 -38.92 5.19
N ASP A 401 -31.76 -39.88 5.26
CA ASP A 401 -33.14 -39.75 4.78
C ASP A 401 -34.00 -39.11 5.89
N MET A 402 -34.17 -37.79 5.82
CA MET A 402 -34.91 -37.04 6.83
C MET A 402 -36.39 -37.48 6.96
N PRO A 403 -37.15 -37.69 5.87
CA PRO A 403 -38.49 -38.28 5.95
C PRO A 403 -38.53 -39.61 6.71
N PHE A 404 -37.63 -40.55 6.38
CA PHE A 404 -37.58 -41.85 7.06
C PHE A 404 -37.23 -41.72 8.55
N LEU A 405 -36.27 -40.85 8.90
CA LEU A 405 -35.86 -40.68 10.29
C LEU A 405 -36.95 -40.02 11.15
N ARG A 406 -37.72 -39.08 10.59
CA ARG A 406 -38.89 -38.52 11.27
C ARG A 406 -39.94 -39.59 11.53
N GLU A 407 -40.21 -40.42 10.54
CA GLU A 407 -41.14 -41.55 10.69
C GLU A 407 -40.66 -42.52 11.77
N ALA A 408 -39.38 -42.89 11.76
CA ALA A 408 -38.81 -43.79 12.75
C ALA A 408 -38.92 -43.23 14.19
N VAL A 409 -38.72 -41.92 14.38
CA VAL A 409 -38.94 -41.26 15.68
C VAL A 409 -40.42 -41.34 16.08
N ARG A 410 -41.35 -41.08 15.15
CA ARG A 410 -42.80 -41.16 15.42
C ARG A 410 -43.22 -42.57 15.81
N THR A 411 -42.88 -43.58 15.01
CA THR A 411 -43.18 -44.99 15.32
C THR A 411 -42.54 -45.41 16.64
N GLY A 412 -41.31 -44.97 16.91
CA GLY A 412 -40.64 -45.26 18.19
C GLY A 412 -41.39 -44.70 19.40
N LEU A 413 -41.95 -43.49 19.29
CA LEU A 413 -42.78 -42.89 20.34
C LEU A 413 -44.13 -43.61 20.48
N GLU A 414 -44.77 -43.98 19.38
CA GLU A 414 -46.04 -44.74 19.39
C GLU A 414 -45.87 -46.11 20.05
N ASP A 415 -44.83 -46.86 19.68
CA ASP A 415 -44.50 -48.18 20.26
C ASP A 415 -44.18 -48.10 21.76
N ALA A 416 -43.61 -46.97 22.20
CA ALA A 416 -43.30 -46.71 23.61
C ALA A 416 -44.49 -46.12 24.39
N GLY A 417 -45.67 -45.96 23.78
CA GLY A 417 -46.84 -45.38 24.42
C GLY A 417 -46.66 -43.90 24.78
N HIS A 418 -45.94 -43.14 23.94
CA HIS A 418 -45.54 -41.75 24.16
C HIS A 418 -44.57 -41.54 25.33
N ALA A 419 -43.90 -42.60 25.81
CA ALA A 419 -42.78 -42.47 26.74
C ALA A 419 -41.52 -41.95 26.02
N PRO A 420 -40.60 -41.28 26.73
CA PRO A 420 -39.36 -40.78 26.14
C PRO A 420 -38.50 -41.91 25.53
N VAL A 421 -38.12 -41.76 24.26
CA VAL A 421 -37.28 -42.75 23.56
C VAL A 421 -35.87 -42.21 23.41
N ALA A 422 -34.89 -42.92 23.98
CA ALA A 422 -33.50 -42.50 23.90
C ALA A 422 -32.92 -42.68 22.48
N LEU A 423 -32.15 -41.70 22.01
CA LEU A 423 -31.58 -41.67 20.65
C LEU A 423 -30.74 -42.91 20.33
N HIS A 424 -29.95 -43.41 21.29
CA HIS A 424 -29.13 -44.60 21.10
C HIS A 424 -29.96 -45.88 20.88
N GLN A 425 -31.11 -46.00 21.55
CA GLN A 425 -32.04 -47.13 21.39
C GLN A 425 -32.79 -47.03 20.07
N LEU A 426 -33.17 -45.81 19.67
CA LEU A 426 -33.80 -45.58 18.38
C LEU A 426 -32.84 -45.92 17.24
N TYR A 427 -31.61 -45.43 17.31
CA TYR A 427 -30.60 -45.64 16.27
C TYR A 427 -30.23 -47.12 16.08
N THR A 428 -30.12 -47.88 17.17
CA THR A 428 -29.78 -49.31 17.10
C THR A 428 -30.87 -50.16 16.45
N ARG A 429 -32.12 -49.69 16.45
CA ARG A 429 -33.27 -50.32 15.79
C ARG A 429 -33.38 -49.99 14.30
N LEU A 430 -32.62 -49.03 13.79
CA LEU A 430 -32.67 -48.66 12.37
C LEU A 430 -32.09 -49.76 11.47
N PRO A 431 -32.63 -49.92 10.24
CA PRO A 431 -32.05 -50.80 9.22
C PRO A 431 -30.57 -50.48 8.96
N ALA A 432 -29.80 -51.50 8.57
CA ALA A 432 -28.35 -51.38 8.39
C ALA A 432 -27.94 -50.28 7.41
N GLU A 433 -28.74 -50.05 6.37
CA GLU A 433 -28.54 -48.99 5.37
C GLU A 433 -28.59 -47.57 5.95
N HIS A 434 -29.27 -47.36 7.07
CA HIS A 434 -29.38 -46.08 7.75
C HIS A 434 -28.46 -45.95 8.97
N ARG A 435 -27.66 -46.98 9.31
CA ARG A 435 -26.73 -46.96 10.44
C ARG A 435 -25.35 -46.39 10.06
N HIS A 436 -25.36 -45.14 9.58
CA HIS A 436 -24.14 -44.38 9.23
C HIS A 436 -24.07 -43.03 9.96
N LEU A 437 -22.89 -42.41 9.97
CA LEU A 437 -22.61 -41.16 10.70
C LEU A 437 -23.60 -40.02 10.40
N ASN A 438 -24.00 -39.86 9.13
CA ASN A 438 -24.92 -38.79 8.74
C ASN A 438 -26.31 -38.93 9.41
N THR A 439 -26.75 -40.16 9.71
CA THR A 439 -28.03 -40.42 10.40
C THR A 439 -27.96 -39.99 11.86
N ILE A 440 -26.84 -40.24 12.54
CA ILE A 440 -26.61 -39.77 13.91
C ILE A 440 -26.75 -38.24 13.96
N ARG A 441 -26.08 -37.54 13.03
CA ARG A 441 -26.17 -36.08 12.93
C ARG A 441 -27.61 -35.61 12.69
N ALA A 442 -28.33 -36.26 11.78
CA ALA A 442 -29.71 -35.94 11.46
C ALA A 442 -30.66 -36.15 12.65
N LEU A 443 -30.50 -37.24 13.42
CA LEU A 443 -31.32 -37.48 14.62
C LEU A 443 -31.07 -36.44 15.72
N ILE A 444 -29.82 -36.02 15.92
CA ILE A 444 -29.48 -34.92 16.84
C ILE A 444 -30.11 -33.61 16.37
N GLU A 445 -30.08 -33.35 15.06
CA GLU A 445 -30.71 -32.17 14.46
C GLU A 445 -32.22 -32.17 14.71
N ILE A 446 -32.92 -33.29 14.43
CA ILE A 446 -34.35 -33.46 14.71
C ILE A 446 -34.65 -33.18 16.19
N GLY A 447 -33.90 -33.78 17.11
CA GLY A 447 -34.10 -33.57 18.55
C GLY A 447 -33.92 -32.11 18.97
N ARG A 448 -32.90 -31.42 18.44
CA ARG A 448 -32.68 -30.00 18.71
C ARG A 448 -33.76 -29.11 18.12
N THR A 449 -34.23 -29.39 16.92
CA THR A 449 -35.32 -28.64 16.27
C THR A 449 -36.63 -28.78 17.03
N ASN A 450 -36.89 -29.95 17.62
CA ASN A 450 -38.06 -30.20 18.48
C ASN A 450 -37.93 -29.61 19.89
N GLY A 451 -36.77 -29.10 20.26
CA GLY A 451 -36.49 -28.53 21.59
C GLY A 451 -36.18 -29.56 22.68
N GLU A 452 -35.72 -30.76 22.32
CA GLU A 452 -35.28 -31.78 23.28
C GLU A 452 -33.97 -31.35 23.97
N ALA A 453 -33.86 -31.66 25.27
CA ALA A 453 -32.66 -31.36 26.04
C ALA A 453 -31.52 -32.34 25.71
N LEU A 454 -30.32 -31.81 25.50
CA LEU A 454 -29.12 -32.58 25.22
C LEU A 454 -28.17 -32.49 26.42
N SER A 455 -27.94 -33.61 27.10
CA SER A 455 -27.04 -33.69 28.25
C SER A 455 -25.65 -34.14 27.81
N LEU A 456 -24.65 -33.27 28.03
CA LEU A 456 -23.24 -33.58 27.75
C LEU A 456 -22.56 -34.39 28.87
N ALA A 457 -23.21 -34.49 30.03
CA ALA A 457 -22.66 -35.19 31.20
C ALA A 457 -22.81 -36.71 31.11
N GLU A 458 -23.74 -37.19 30.29
CA GLU A 458 -24.02 -38.61 30.08
C GLU A 458 -23.81 -38.97 28.61
N LEU A 459 -22.96 -39.97 28.36
CA LEU A 459 -22.56 -40.39 27.02
C LEU A 459 -22.97 -41.86 26.79
N HIS A 460 -23.65 -42.12 25.68
CA HIS A 460 -24.03 -43.46 25.26
C HIS A 460 -23.24 -43.89 24.01
N PRO A 461 -22.61 -45.08 24.01
CA PRO A 461 -21.92 -45.59 22.85
C PRO A 461 -22.90 -46.10 21.79
N VAL A 462 -22.62 -45.79 20.52
CA VAL A 462 -23.38 -46.24 19.36
C VAL A 462 -22.42 -46.68 18.24
N GLU A 463 -22.61 -47.88 17.71
CA GLU A 463 -21.83 -48.41 16.59
C GLU A 463 -22.42 -47.99 15.24
N TYR A 464 -21.57 -47.51 14.32
CA TYR A 464 -21.97 -47.12 12.96
C TYR A 464 -20.98 -47.64 11.92
N PHE A 465 -21.46 -47.78 10.68
CA PHE A 465 -20.66 -48.25 9.55
C PHE A 465 -20.07 -47.08 8.77
N GLN A 466 -18.78 -47.18 8.44
CA GLN A 466 -18.09 -46.27 7.54
C GLN A 466 -18.12 -46.78 6.10
N VAL A 467 -17.78 -45.88 5.17
CA VAL A 467 -17.83 -46.16 3.72
C VAL A 467 -16.76 -47.17 3.29
N ASP A 468 -15.72 -47.35 4.10
CA ASP A 468 -14.68 -48.37 3.95
C ASP A 468 -15.09 -49.75 4.49
N GLY A 469 -16.33 -49.88 4.98
CA GLY A 469 -16.86 -51.11 5.59
C GLY A 469 -16.41 -51.34 7.04
N SER A 470 -15.62 -50.42 7.63
CA SER A 470 -15.22 -50.51 9.03
C SER A 470 -16.36 -50.10 9.96
N THR A 471 -16.45 -50.79 11.10
CA THR A 471 -17.35 -50.41 12.19
C THR A 471 -16.62 -49.49 13.16
N ARG A 472 -17.22 -48.35 13.52
CA ARG A 472 -16.69 -47.44 14.54
C ARG A 472 -17.74 -47.15 15.60
N THR A 473 -17.27 -46.82 16.80
CA THR A 473 -18.12 -46.43 17.93
C THR A 473 -18.10 -44.91 18.09
N ALA A 474 -19.27 -44.28 18.12
CA ALA A 474 -19.46 -42.88 18.48
C ALA A 474 -20.00 -42.80 19.91
N LEU A 475 -19.51 -41.83 20.69
CA LEU A 475 -20.07 -41.48 22.00
C LEU A 475 -21.04 -40.33 21.81
N LEU A 476 -22.32 -40.58 22.05
CA LEU A 476 -23.40 -39.61 21.84
C LEU A 476 -23.86 -39.05 23.18
N PRO A 477 -24.10 -37.73 23.29
CA PRO A 477 -24.73 -37.15 24.47
C PRO A 477 -26.14 -37.72 24.65
N ALA A 478 -26.57 -37.86 25.90
CA ALA A 478 -27.91 -38.34 26.21
C ALA A 478 -28.95 -37.35 25.66
N LEU A 479 -29.75 -37.85 24.71
CA LEU A 479 -30.87 -37.17 24.10
C LEU A 479 -32.02 -38.18 23.99
N SER A 480 -33.20 -37.76 24.40
CA SER A 480 -34.43 -38.55 24.30
C SER A 480 -35.48 -37.75 23.55
N PHE A 481 -36.18 -38.40 22.63
CA PHE A 481 -37.32 -37.83 21.95
C PHE A 481 -38.54 -37.93 22.85
N THR A 482 -39.23 -36.82 23.07
CA THR A 482 -40.46 -36.70 23.88
C THR A 482 -41.66 -36.24 23.06
N LYS A 483 -41.42 -35.71 21.85
CA LYS A 483 -42.45 -35.20 20.94
C LYS A 483 -42.28 -35.72 19.53
N GLU A 484 -43.38 -35.77 18.78
CA GLU A 484 -43.37 -36.02 17.35
C GLU A 484 -42.52 -34.94 16.62
N PRO A 485 -41.75 -35.34 15.59
CA PRO A 485 -40.87 -34.43 14.90
C PRO A 485 -41.56 -33.47 13.93
N LEU A 486 -41.09 -32.22 13.94
CA LEU A 486 -41.55 -31.12 13.07
C LEU A 486 -41.13 -31.26 11.60
#